data_AF-A0A1S2JZL2-F1
#
_entry.id   AF-A0A1S2JZL2-F1
#
_cell.length_a   1.000
_cell.length_b   1.000
_cell.length_c   1.000
_cell.angle_alpha   90.00
_cell.angle_beta   90.00
_cell.angle_gamma   90.00
#
_symmetry.space_group_name_H-M   'P 1'
#
loop_
_entity.id
_entity.type
_entity.pdbx_description
1 polymer ?
#
loop_
_entity_poly.entity_id
_entity_poly.type
_entity_poly.pdbx_seq_one_letter_code
_entity_poly.pdbx_strand_id
1 'polypeptide(L)'
;MLGYSFQTTPGELQEILARLRPYFPKNLKKVEKHPGGWLRYEFEPFTGREDEPAEPAIHSDPKLRYIPRSQDHVEYLLREKALRVLAEIYRQAWGEWKDAAYVADLKAAVKDAPALWAAYERERRALEAAFDYLRTAQAAVEWPSAISRLVHSQDRTKAAACAFDERGREIAEVHDRHLYAELGYLPALAAAGYPQAKDWHIVEVHRYGQSHSVWDMNPPLAELVRRRIDEQDAHIAKVGRLSGVAGGR
;
A
#
# COMPACT_ATOMS: atom_id res chain seq x y z
N MET A 1 -14.57 3.62 -19.66
CA MET A 1 -15.68 2.72 -19.27
C MET A 1 -16.81 2.87 -20.29
N LEU A 2 -16.87 1.99 -21.30
CA LEU A 2 -18.01 1.94 -22.21
C LEU A 2 -19.10 1.11 -21.53
N GLY A 3 -19.94 1.79 -20.74
CA GLY A 3 -21.12 1.17 -20.13
C GLY A 3 -22.10 0.78 -21.23
N TYR A 4 -22.07 -0.48 -21.65
CA TYR A 4 -23.17 -1.06 -22.40
C TYR A 4 -24.42 -0.98 -21.53
N SER A 5 -25.37 -0.13 -21.91
CA SER A 5 -26.67 -0.06 -21.24
C SER A 5 -27.41 -1.37 -21.51
N PHE A 6 -27.41 -2.26 -20.53
CA PHE A 6 -28.14 -3.53 -20.60
C PHE A 6 -29.65 -3.23 -20.59
N GLN A 7 -30.29 -3.28 -21.76
CA GLN A 7 -31.74 -3.34 -21.84
C GLN A 7 -32.22 -4.75 -21.47
N THR A 8 -32.26 -5.02 -20.17
CA THR A 8 -32.89 -6.20 -19.59
C THR A 8 -34.25 -5.78 -19.03
N THR A 9 -35.31 -6.42 -19.53
CA THR A 9 -36.65 -6.21 -18.97
C THR A 9 -36.71 -6.76 -17.54
N PRO A 10 -37.65 -6.29 -16.69
CA PRO A 10 -37.78 -6.82 -15.34
C PRO A 10 -38.00 -8.35 -15.29
N GLY A 11 -38.79 -8.90 -16.22
CA GLY A 11 -39.05 -10.34 -16.31
C GLY A 11 -37.82 -11.15 -16.69
N GLU A 12 -37.06 -10.70 -17.69
CA GLU A 12 -35.79 -11.34 -18.07
C GLU A 12 -34.78 -11.33 -16.91
N LEU A 13 -34.70 -10.23 -16.15
CA LEU A 13 -33.78 -10.14 -15.01
C LEU A 13 -34.15 -11.14 -13.92
N GLN A 14 -35.44 -11.27 -13.59
CA GLN A 14 -35.90 -12.27 -12.62
C GLN A 14 -35.56 -13.70 -13.06
N GLU A 15 -35.73 -14.00 -14.34
CA GLU A 15 -35.36 -15.30 -14.89
C GLU A 15 -33.85 -15.56 -14.83
N ILE A 16 -33.03 -14.56 -15.21
CA ILE A 16 -31.57 -14.63 -15.11
C ILE A 16 -31.16 -14.90 -13.66
N LEU A 17 -31.65 -14.12 -12.70
CA LEU A 17 -31.27 -14.27 -11.29
C LEU A 17 -31.71 -15.63 -10.73
N ALA A 18 -32.87 -16.14 -11.15
CA ALA A 18 -33.33 -17.46 -10.76
C ALA A 18 -32.41 -18.58 -11.29
N ARG A 19 -31.91 -18.47 -12.53
CA ARG A 19 -30.95 -19.41 -13.13
C ARG A 19 -29.58 -19.35 -12.45
N LEU A 20 -29.12 -18.15 -12.09
CA LEU A 20 -27.79 -17.93 -11.52
C LEU A 20 -27.70 -18.19 -10.02
N ARG A 21 -28.83 -18.21 -9.29
CA ARG A 21 -28.86 -18.35 -7.83
C ARG A 21 -27.97 -19.45 -7.24
N PRO A 22 -27.87 -20.67 -7.83
CA PRO A 22 -26.98 -21.72 -7.34
C PRO A 22 -25.48 -21.38 -7.41
N TYR A 23 -25.12 -20.37 -8.21
CA TYR A 23 -23.76 -19.98 -8.54
C TYR A 23 -23.33 -18.66 -7.90
N PHE A 24 -24.20 -18.00 -7.15
CA PHE A 24 -23.85 -16.76 -6.46
C PHE A 24 -22.80 -17.02 -5.38
N PRO A 25 -21.84 -16.09 -5.20
CA PRO A 25 -20.89 -16.21 -4.10
C PRO A 25 -21.65 -16.11 -2.78
N LYS A 26 -21.19 -16.86 -1.76
CA LYS A 26 -21.94 -17.09 -0.51
C LYS A 26 -22.28 -15.79 0.24
N ASN A 27 -21.46 -14.77 0.05
CA ASN A 27 -21.57 -13.48 0.71
C ASN A 27 -22.41 -12.46 -0.09
N LEU A 28 -22.96 -12.81 -1.25
CA LEU A 28 -23.88 -11.93 -1.99
C LEU A 28 -25.21 -11.81 -1.22
N LYS A 29 -25.52 -10.60 -0.76
CA LYS A 29 -26.78 -10.28 -0.07
C LYS A 29 -27.89 -9.89 -1.02
N LYS A 30 -27.55 -9.07 -2.01
CA LYS A 30 -28.55 -8.37 -2.81
C LYS A 30 -28.08 -8.11 -4.23
N VAL A 31 -29.01 -8.22 -5.17
CA VAL A 31 -28.85 -7.76 -6.56
C VAL A 31 -30.01 -6.85 -6.88
N GLU A 32 -29.73 -5.60 -7.24
CA GLU A 32 -30.76 -4.60 -7.54
C GLU A 32 -30.48 -3.86 -8.83
N LYS A 33 -31.56 -3.44 -9.50
CA LYS A 33 -31.44 -2.53 -10.64
C LYS A 33 -31.33 -1.09 -10.13
N HIS A 34 -30.22 -0.44 -10.45
CA HIS A 34 -30.03 0.98 -10.20
C HIS A 34 -30.95 1.81 -11.12
N PRO A 35 -31.45 2.99 -10.69
CA PRO A 35 -32.27 3.88 -11.53
C PRO A 35 -31.65 4.23 -12.89
N GLY A 36 -30.31 4.23 -12.96
CA GLY A 36 -29.52 4.43 -14.18
C GLY A 36 -29.42 3.20 -15.11
N GLY A 37 -30.15 2.11 -14.83
CA GLY A 37 -30.24 0.93 -15.70
C GLY A 37 -29.17 -0.15 -15.51
N TRP A 38 -28.16 0.07 -14.68
CA TRP A 38 -27.13 -0.92 -14.32
C TRP A 38 -27.54 -1.75 -13.09
N LEU A 39 -26.85 -2.87 -12.86
CA LEU A 39 -27.07 -3.72 -11.69
C LEU A 39 -26.09 -3.35 -10.57
N ARG A 40 -26.61 -3.16 -9.37
CA ARG A 40 -25.84 -2.99 -8.14
C ARG A 40 -25.86 -4.30 -7.37
N TYR A 41 -24.69 -4.72 -6.91
CA TYR A 41 -24.51 -5.88 -6.07
C TYR A 41 -24.12 -5.43 -4.66
N GLU A 42 -24.68 -6.08 -3.65
CA GLU A 42 -24.36 -5.85 -2.26
C GLU A 42 -23.84 -7.16 -1.66
N PHE A 43 -22.63 -7.12 -1.10
CA PHE A 43 -21.99 -8.24 -0.44
C PHE A 43 -21.95 -8.03 1.07
N GLU A 44 -21.83 -9.12 1.83
CA GLU A 44 -21.27 -9.04 3.18
C GLU A 44 -19.85 -8.51 3.11
N PRO A 45 -19.43 -7.64 4.05
CA PRO A 45 -18.08 -7.13 4.08
C PRO A 45 -17.07 -8.27 4.09
N PHE A 46 -16.17 -8.27 3.10
CA PHE A 46 -15.05 -9.20 3.06
C PHE A 46 -14.06 -8.90 4.19
N THR A 47 -13.51 -9.93 4.80
CA THR A 47 -12.37 -9.81 5.72
C THR A 47 -11.04 -9.91 4.99
N GLY A 48 -11.04 -10.40 3.75
CA GLY A 48 -9.82 -10.62 2.96
C GLY A 48 -9.07 -11.89 3.38
N ARG A 49 -9.70 -12.72 4.21
CA ARG A 49 -9.18 -14.01 4.70
C ARG A 49 -10.05 -15.19 4.26
N GLU A 50 -11.20 -14.91 3.66
CA GLU A 50 -12.00 -15.90 2.94
C GLU A 50 -11.28 -16.36 1.66
N ASP A 51 -11.74 -17.48 1.11
CA ASP A 51 -11.30 -17.95 -0.21
C ASP A 51 -11.57 -16.88 -1.28
N GLU A 52 -10.63 -16.75 -2.23
CA GLU A 52 -10.75 -15.84 -3.36
C GLU A 52 -12.03 -16.13 -4.16
N PRO A 53 -12.88 -15.12 -4.45
CA PRO A 53 -14.06 -15.31 -5.27
C PRO A 53 -13.70 -15.80 -6.68
N ALA A 54 -14.02 -17.06 -6.98
CA ALA A 54 -13.77 -17.68 -8.27
C ALA A 54 -15.08 -18.06 -8.96
N GLU A 55 -15.22 -17.70 -10.24
CA GLU A 55 -16.41 -18.02 -11.02
C GLU A 55 -16.56 -19.55 -11.16
N PRO A 56 -17.75 -20.11 -10.88
CA PRO A 56 -17.97 -21.55 -10.95
C PRO A 56 -18.02 -22.04 -12.40
N ALA A 57 -17.60 -23.28 -12.62
CA ALA A 57 -17.72 -23.94 -13.91
C ALA A 57 -19.19 -24.28 -14.23
N ILE A 58 -19.77 -23.64 -15.24
CA ILE A 58 -21.19 -23.78 -15.62
C ILE A 58 -21.43 -24.44 -16.99
N HIS A 59 -20.36 -24.92 -17.64
CA HIS A 59 -20.43 -25.50 -18.98
C HIS A 59 -21.33 -26.75 -19.08
N SER A 60 -21.55 -27.46 -17.97
CA SER A 60 -22.44 -28.63 -17.90
C SER A 60 -23.89 -28.29 -17.55
N ASP A 61 -24.19 -27.05 -17.15
CA ASP A 61 -25.55 -26.67 -16.74
C ASP A 61 -26.45 -26.53 -17.99
N PRO A 62 -27.58 -27.26 -18.09
CA PRO A 62 -28.42 -27.24 -19.28
C PRO A 62 -29.09 -25.88 -19.55
N LYS A 63 -29.25 -25.03 -18.52
CA LYS A 63 -29.85 -23.68 -18.56
C LYS A 63 -28.83 -22.58 -18.82
N LEU A 64 -27.52 -22.85 -18.68
CA LEU A 64 -26.45 -21.86 -18.86
C LEU A 64 -25.42 -22.25 -19.93
N ARG A 65 -25.32 -23.53 -20.30
CA ARG A 65 -24.38 -24.00 -21.36
C ARG A 65 -24.60 -23.26 -22.67
N TYR A 66 -23.55 -23.08 -23.45
CA TYR A 66 -23.67 -22.44 -24.76
C TYR A 66 -24.68 -23.17 -25.66
N ILE A 67 -25.49 -22.39 -26.38
CA ILE A 67 -26.29 -22.88 -27.52
C ILE A 67 -26.04 -21.97 -28.72
N PRO A 68 -26.05 -22.48 -29.96
CA PRO A 68 -25.93 -21.64 -31.14
C PRO A 68 -27.10 -20.67 -31.28
N ARG A 69 -26.82 -19.43 -31.68
CA ARG A 69 -27.86 -18.40 -31.95
C ARG A 69 -28.91 -18.86 -32.97
N SER A 70 -28.52 -19.71 -33.91
CA SER A 70 -29.40 -20.27 -34.96
C SER A 70 -30.41 -21.29 -34.43
N GLN A 71 -30.17 -21.88 -33.26
CA GLN A 71 -31.06 -22.88 -32.67
C GLN A 71 -32.22 -22.23 -31.92
N ASP A 72 -31.91 -21.26 -31.06
CA ASP A 72 -32.90 -20.46 -30.34
C ASP A 72 -32.28 -19.10 -30.03
N HIS A 73 -32.74 -18.07 -30.73
CA HIS A 73 -32.18 -16.73 -30.59
C HIS A 73 -32.50 -16.11 -29.22
N VAL A 74 -33.70 -16.35 -28.69
CA VAL A 74 -34.16 -15.75 -27.42
C VAL A 74 -33.41 -16.37 -26.26
N GLU A 75 -33.34 -17.70 -26.24
CA GLU A 75 -32.60 -18.43 -25.20
C GLU A 75 -31.09 -18.16 -25.29
N TYR A 76 -30.52 -18.03 -26.50
CA TYR A 76 -29.13 -17.61 -26.68
C TYR A 76 -28.85 -16.27 -26.00
N LEU A 77 -29.69 -15.26 -26.27
CA LEU A 77 -29.53 -13.93 -25.67
C LEU A 77 -29.70 -13.96 -24.15
N LEU A 78 -30.64 -14.76 -23.64
CA LEU A 78 -30.86 -14.89 -22.21
C LEU A 78 -29.64 -15.50 -21.49
N ARG A 79 -29.02 -16.53 -22.09
CA ARG A 79 -27.79 -17.15 -21.55
C ARG A 79 -26.61 -16.18 -21.61
N GLU A 80 -26.40 -15.50 -22.73
CA GLU A 80 -25.36 -14.46 -22.85
C GLU A 80 -25.52 -13.37 -21.78
N LYS A 81 -26.76 -12.90 -21.55
CA LYS A 81 -27.05 -11.94 -20.48
C LYS A 81 -26.75 -12.55 -19.09
N ALA A 82 -27.14 -13.79 -18.83
CA ALA A 82 -26.87 -14.45 -17.56
C ALA A 82 -25.37 -14.62 -17.29
N LEU A 83 -24.59 -15.07 -18.27
CA LEU A 83 -23.13 -15.21 -18.16
C LEU A 83 -22.47 -13.87 -17.84
N ARG A 84 -22.90 -12.79 -18.48
CA ARG A 84 -22.38 -11.44 -18.19
C ARG A 84 -22.73 -10.95 -16.79
N VAL A 85 -23.96 -11.19 -16.33
CA VAL A 85 -24.36 -10.85 -14.95
C VAL A 85 -23.53 -11.64 -13.94
N LEU A 86 -23.31 -12.93 -14.18
CA LEU A 86 -22.47 -13.75 -13.30
C LEU A 86 -21.02 -13.25 -13.27
N ALA A 87 -20.41 -13.03 -14.43
CA ALA A 87 -19.05 -12.49 -14.54
C ALA A 87 -18.92 -11.14 -13.83
N GLU A 88 -19.94 -10.28 -13.93
CA GLU A 88 -19.96 -8.98 -13.25
C GLU A 88 -20.05 -9.12 -11.73
N ILE A 89 -20.90 -10.02 -11.22
CA ILE A 89 -20.98 -10.33 -9.78
C ILE A 89 -19.62 -10.76 -9.26
N TYR A 90 -18.95 -11.71 -9.94
CA TYR A 90 -17.65 -12.20 -9.52
C TYR A 90 -16.54 -11.15 -9.68
N ARG A 91 -16.59 -10.32 -10.72
CA ARG A 91 -15.66 -9.19 -10.87
C ARG A 91 -15.76 -8.20 -9.72
N GLN A 92 -16.98 -7.83 -9.30
CA GLN A 92 -17.15 -6.93 -8.15
C GLN A 92 -16.77 -7.62 -6.84
N ALA A 93 -17.19 -8.87 -6.63
CA ALA A 93 -16.82 -9.65 -5.44
C ALA A 93 -15.30 -9.77 -5.30
N TRP A 94 -14.59 -10.07 -6.40
CA TRP A 94 -13.13 -10.15 -6.43
C TRP A 94 -12.47 -8.81 -6.11
N GLY A 95 -12.97 -7.70 -6.66
CA GLY A 95 -12.48 -6.36 -6.36
C GLY A 95 -12.60 -6.01 -4.87
N GLU A 96 -13.79 -6.23 -4.28
CA GLU A 96 -14.02 -5.97 -2.86
C GLU A 96 -13.19 -6.89 -1.94
N TRP A 97 -13.06 -8.19 -2.31
CA TRP A 97 -12.20 -9.13 -1.58
C TRP A 97 -10.74 -8.71 -1.62
N LYS A 98 -10.25 -8.27 -2.78
CA LYS A 98 -8.85 -7.88 -2.96
C LYS A 98 -8.47 -6.66 -2.13
N ASP A 99 -9.34 -5.64 -2.10
CA ASP A 99 -9.13 -4.48 -1.24
C ASP A 99 -9.15 -4.89 0.25
N ALA A 100 -10.05 -5.79 0.65
CA ALA A 100 -10.08 -6.32 2.01
C ALA A 100 -8.83 -7.14 2.36
N ALA A 101 -8.34 -7.99 1.45
CA ALA A 101 -7.13 -8.79 1.62
C ALA A 101 -5.89 -7.90 1.76
N TYR A 102 -5.82 -6.84 0.96
CA TYR A 102 -4.78 -5.84 1.04
C TYR A 102 -4.76 -5.13 2.40
N VAL A 103 -5.91 -4.66 2.88
CA VAL A 103 -6.05 -4.04 4.21
C VAL A 103 -5.68 -5.04 5.32
N ALA A 104 -6.10 -6.29 5.21
CA ALA A 104 -5.78 -7.33 6.19
C ALA A 104 -4.28 -7.64 6.24
N ASP A 105 -3.60 -7.65 5.10
CA ASP A 105 -2.15 -7.85 5.02
C ASP A 105 -1.38 -6.65 5.58
N LEU A 106 -1.82 -5.42 5.29
CA LEU A 106 -1.22 -4.21 5.86
C LEU A 106 -1.38 -4.18 7.39
N LYS A 107 -2.53 -4.56 7.93
CA LYS A 107 -2.72 -4.69 9.39
C LYS A 107 -1.70 -5.63 10.02
N ALA A 108 -1.36 -6.73 9.34
CA ALA A 108 -0.36 -7.68 9.80
C ALA A 108 1.08 -7.18 9.62
N ALA A 109 1.37 -6.42 8.57
CA ALA A 109 2.71 -5.92 8.25
C ALA A 109 3.11 -4.68 9.07
N VAL A 110 2.20 -3.76 9.36
CA VAL A 110 2.52 -2.47 9.99
C VAL A 110 3.07 -2.62 11.42
N LYS A 111 2.51 -3.53 12.24
CA LYS A 111 2.97 -3.85 13.62
C LYS A 111 3.45 -2.62 14.42
N ASP A 112 4.76 -2.49 14.63
CA ASP A 112 5.44 -1.47 15.42
C ASP A 112 5.93 -0.24 14.61
N ALA A 113 5.59 -0.14 13.32
CA ALA A 113 5.96 1.00 12.48
C ALA A 113 5.66 2.37 13.11
N PRO A 114 4.50 2.60 13.79
CA PRO A 114 4.26 3.89 14.44
C PRO A 114 5.29 4.22 15.53
N ALA A 115 5.70 3.24 16.32
CA ALA A 115 6.69 3.43 17.37
C ALA A 115 8.10 3.62 16.79
N LEU A 116 8.45 2.86 15.75
CA LEU A 116 9.72 2.99 15.03
C LEU A 116 9.82 4.36 14.34
N TRP A 117 8.76 4.83 13.70
CA TRP A 117 8.69 6.16 13.10
C TRP A 117 8.87 7.27 14.14
N ALA A 118 8.14 7.19 15.26
CA ALA A 118 8.27 8.16 16.34
C ALA A 118 9.68 8.17 16.97
N ALA A 119 10.32 7.00 17.07
CA ALA A 119 11.70 6.89 17.52
C ALA A 119 12.64 7.58 16.53
N TYR A 120 12.51 7.31 15.22
CA TYR A 120 13.28 7.99 14.18
C TYR A 120 13.12 9.51 14.24
N GLU A 121 11.88 10.02 14.31
CA GLU A 121 11.65 11.46 14.39
C GLU A 121 12.31 12.11 15.61
N ARG A 122 12.27 11.44 16.77
CA ARG A 122 12.93 11.91 17.99
C ARG A 122 14.44 11.95 17.81
N GLU A 123 15.05 10.89 17.30
CA GLU A 123 16.50 10.83 17.09
C GLU A 123 16.95 11.85 16.03
N ARG A 124 16.19 12.03 14.94
CA ARG A 124 16.46 13.05 13.93
C ARG A 124 16.52 14.45 14.53
N ARG A 125 15.55 14.82 15.39
CA ARG A 125 15.54 16.11 16.09
C ARG A 125 16.72 16.25 17.05
N ALA A 126 17.12 15.17 17.72
CA ALA A 126 18.29 15.16 18.61
C ALA A 126 19.62 15.33 17.83
N LEU A 127 19.73 14.73 16.64
CA LEU A 127 20.86 14.93 15.74
C LEU A 127 20.95 16.37 15.25
N GLU A 128 19.82 16.96 14.82
CA GLU A 128 19.75 18.36 14.42
C GLU A 128 20.18 19.29 15.56
N ALA A 129 19.63 19.09 16.75
CA ALA A 129 20.00 19.87 17.93
C ALA A 129 21.48 19.72 18.31
N ALA A 130 22.04 18.51 18.24
CA ALA A 130 23.45 18.26 18.54
C ALA A 130 24.38 18.94 17.53
N PHE A 131 24.01 18.94 16.25
CA PHE A 131 24.78 19.62 15.20
C PHE A 131 24.68 21.15 15.32
N ASP A 132 23.48 21.67 15.61
CA ASP A 132 23.27 23.11 15.79
C ASP A 132 23.99 23.64 17.04
N TYR A 133 24.07 22.82 18.10
CA TYR A 133 24.82 23.15 19.31
C TYR A 133 26.29 23.48 19.03
N LEU A 134 26.91 22.85 18.03
CA LEU A 134 28.30 23.11 17.65
C LEU A 134 28.57 24.56 17.22
N ARG A 135 27.53 25.33 16.89
CA ARG A 135 27.64 26.75 16.53
C ARG A 135 27.58 27.70 17.73
N THR A 136 27.40 27.18 18.93
CA THR A 136 27.32 27.99 20.16
C THR A 136 28.71 28.26 20.74
N ALA A 137 28.86 29.37 21.45
CA ALA A 137 30.10 29.68 22.17
C ALA A 137 30.44 28.62 23.23
N GLN A 138 29.42 28.02 23.86
CA GLN A 138 29.61 26.97 24.86
C GLN A 138 30.24 25.71 24.24
N ALA A 139 29.84 25.32 23.03
CA ALA A 139 30.42 24.17 22.35
C ALA A 139 31.92 24.33 22.07
N ALA A 140 32.41 25.55 21.85
CA ALA A 140 33.84 25.79 21.67
C ALA A 140 34.66 25.50 22.94
N VAL A 141 34.08 25.70 24.13
CA VAL A 141 34.72 25.44 25.42
C VAL A 141 34.81 23.94 25.71
N GLU A 142 33.82 23.16 25.29
CA GLU A 142 33.74 21.70 25.51
C GLU A 142 33.74 20.89 24.21
N TRP A 143 34.55 21.32 23.23
CA TRP A 143 34.52 20.79 21.87
C TRP A 143 34.59 19.25 21.76
N PRO A 144 35.50 18.54 22.46
CA PRO A 144 35.54 17.07 22.39
C PRO A 144 34.22 16.42 22.86
N SER A 145 33.63 16.93 23.93
CA SER A 145 32.36 16.43 24.46
C SER A 145 31.19 16.74 23.52
N ALA A 146 31.17 17.93 22.90
CA ALA A 146 30.15 18.31 21.94
C ALA A 146 30.19 17.43 20.67
N ILE A 147 31.39 17.13 20.15
CA ILE A 147 31.58 16.20 19.03
C ILE A 147 31.18 14.77 19.41
N SER A 148 31.55 14.28 20.60
CA SER A 148 31.14 12.95 21.07
C SER A 148 29.61 12.83 21.15
N ARG A 149 28.90 13.86 21.61
CA ARG A 149 27.43 13.88 21.62
C ARG A 149 26.84 13.88 20.21
N LEU A 150 27.45 14.60 19.26
CA LEU A 150 27.03 14.54 17.85
C LEU A 150 27.14 13.11 17.30
N VAL A 151 28.30 12.47 17.45
CA VAL A 151 28.55 11.10 16.94
C VAL A 151 27.53 10.13 17.54
N HIS A 152 27.27 10.20 18.85
CA HIS A 152 26.23 9.38 19.47
C HIS A 152 24.83 9.63 18.90
N SER A 153 24.48 10.88 18.60
CA SER A 153 23.20 11.19 17.94
C SER A 153 23.16 10.70 16.49
N GLN A 154 24.27 10.75 15.75
CA GLN A 154 24.39 10.20 14.39
C GLN A 154 24.13 8.69 14.40
N ASP A 155 24.80 7.94 15.29
CA ASP A 155 24.64 6.49 15.44
C ASP A 155 23.20 6.11 15.81
N ARG A 156 22.61 6.80 16.78
CA ARG A 156 21.22 6.55 17.21
C ARG A 156 20.21 6.84 16.10
N THR A 157 20.41 7.92 15.34
CA THR A 157 19.53 8.28 14.22
C THR A 157 19.64 7.25 13.10
N LYS A 158 20.86 6.81 12.77
CA LYS A 158 21.10 5.76 11.78
C LYS A 158 20.44 4.45 12.20
N ALA A 159 20.60 4.03 13.46
CA ALA A 159 19.97 2.81 13.97
C ALA A 159 18.43 2.88 13.91
N ALA A 160 17.84 4.02 14.30
CA ALA A 160 16.39 4.22 14.23
C ALA A 160 15.88 4.23 12.77
N ALA A 161 16.63 4.83 11.84
CA ALA A 161 16.29 4.82 10.43
C ALA A 161 16.36 3.41 9.83
N CYS A 162 17.40 2.63 10.13
CA CYS A 162 17.50 1.23 9.69
C CYS A 162 16.33 0.39 10.22
N ALA A 163 15.99 0.52 11.51
CA ALA A 163 14.88 -0.22 12.10
C ALA A 163 13.54 0.15 11.44
N PHE A 164 13.33 1.43 11.11
CA PHE A 164 12.16 1.84 10.36
C PHE A 164 12.17 1.30 8.92
N ASP A 165 13.30 1.32 8.22
CA ASP A 165 13.43 0.77 6.85
C ASP A 165 13.15 -0.74 6.79
N GLU A 166 13.55 -1.52 7.79
CA GLU A 166 13.23 -2.95 7.87
C GLU A 166 11.71 -3.17 7.86
N ARG A 167 10.98 -2.40 8.68
CA ARG A 167 9.51 -2.41 8.70
C ARG A 167 8.92 -1.82 7.43
N GLY A 168 9.50 -0.74 6.91
CA GLY A 168 9.11 -0.09 5.67
C GLY A 168 9.17 -1.03 4.47
N ARG A 169 10.19 -1.90 4.42
CA ARG A 169 10.30 -2.95 3.40
C ARG A 169 9.15 -3.95 3.48
N GLU A 170 8.81 -4.46 4.68
CA GLU A 170 7.68 -5.38 4.85
C GLU A 170 6.35 -4.74 4.38
N ILE A 171 6.14 -3.46 4.67
CA ILE A 171 4.96 -2.72 4.19
C ILE A 171 5.00 -2.56 2.66
N ALA A 172 6.16 -2.22 2.10
CA ALA A 172 6.35 -2.07 0.65
C ALA A 172 6.14 -3.39 -0.11
N GLU A 173 6.54 -4.53 0.45
CA GLU A 173 6.26 -5.87 -0.10
C GLU A 173 4.76 -6.16 -0.18
N VAL A 174 3.99 -5.71 0.81
CA VAL A 174 2.52 -5.81 0.75
C VAL A 174 1.95 -4.91 -0.33
N HIS A 175 2.44 -3.67 -0.45
CA HIS A 175 2.04 -2.76 -1.54
C HIS A 175 2.30 -3.38 -2.93
N ASP A 176 3.48 -3.97 -3.13
CA ASP A 176 3.88 -4.61 -4.39
C ASP A 176 2.98 -5.82 -4.73
N ARG A 177 2.71 -6.69 -3.75
CA ARG A 177 1.80 -7.84 -3.91
C ARG A 177 0.38 -7.43 -4.34
N HIS A 178 -0.06 -6.26 -3.89
CA HIS A 178 -1.40 -5.72 -4.12
C HIS A 178 -1.42 -4.57 -5.14
N LEU A 179 -0.41 -4.46 -6.02
CA LEU A 179 -0.26 -3.38 -7.02
C LEU A 179 -1.52 -3.11 -7.87
N TYR A 180 -2.33 -4.14 -8.09
CA TYR A 180 -3.55 -4.08 -8.89
C TYR A 180 -4.85 -3.98 -8.07
N ALA A 181 -4.77 -3.72 -6.77
CA ALA A 181 -5.94 -3.37 -5.96
C ALA A 181 -6.48 -1.99 -6.40
N GLU A 182 -7.78 -1.76 -6.22
CA GLU A 182 -8.37 -0.44 -6.51
C GLU A 182 -7.97 0.58 -5.42
N LEU A 183 -7.67 0.09 -4.22
CA LEU A 183 -7.18 0.87 -3.11
C LEU A 183 -5.73 1.36 -3.34
N GLY A 184 -5.52 2.67 -3.40
CA GLY A 184 -4.17 3.26 -3.38
C GLY A 184 -3.44 3.03 -2.04
N TYR A 185 -2.12 3.23 -2.00
CA TYR A 185 -1.28 2.89 -0.83
C TYR A 185 -1.70 3.60 0.46
N LEU A 186 -1.93 4.92 0.40
CA LEU A 186 -2.35 5.71 1.56
C LEU A 186 -3.78 5.40 2.02
N PRO A 187 -4.79 5.33 1.13
CA PRO A 187 -6.11 4.80 1.49
C PRO A 187 -6.07 3.41 2.15
N ALA A 188 -5.20 2.52 1.68
CA ALA A 188 -5.04 1.18 2.24
C ALA A 188 -4.48 1.19 3.66
N LEU A 189 -3.43 1.98 3.91
CA LEU A 189 -2.90 2.16 5.26
C LEU A 189 -3.91 2.84 6.20
N ALA A 190 -4.67 3.82 5.71
CA ALA A 190 -5.74 4.45 6.49
C ALA A 190 -6.85 3.45 6.86
N ALA A 191 -7.31 2.64 5.91
CA ALA A 191 -8.29 1.57 6.15
C ALA A 191 -7.73 0.47 7.08
N ALA A 192 -6.41 0.26 7.08
CA ALA A 192 -5.73 -0.60 8.03
C ALA A 192 -5.63 -0.01 9.45
N GLY A 193 -6.03 1.25 9.65
CA GLY A 193 -6.03 1.93 10.95
C GLY A 193 -4.84 2.89 11.17
N TYR A 194 -4.10 3.24 10.12
CA TYR A 194 -2.89 4.05 10.19
C TYR A 194 -2.96 5.29 9.28
N PRO A 195 -3.90 6.22 9.51
CA PRO A 195 -4.02 7.44 8.69
C PRO A 195 -2.79 8.36 8.75
N GLN A 196 -1.99 8.27 9.81
CA GLN A 196 -0.72 8.98 9.98
C GLN A 196 0.39 8.46 9.05
N ALA A 197 0.20 7.31 8.40
CA ALA A 197 1.23 6.72 7.53
C ALA A 197 1.55 7.55 6.29
N LYS A 198 0.74 8.57 5.97
CA LYS A 198 1.06 9.60 4.96
C LYS A 198 2.37 10.34 5.23
N ASP A 199 2.79 10.39 6.49
CA ASP A 199 4.01 11.08 6.92
C ASP A 199 5.22 10.13 6.94
N TRP A 200 5.01 8.82 6.74
CA TRP A 200 6.05 7.81 6.78
C TRP A 200 6.87 7.80 5.48
N HIS A 201 8.18 7.71 5.63
CA HIS A 201 9.09 7.55 4.49
C HIS A 201 9.22 6.08 4.10
N ILE A 202 8.29 5.59 3.27
CA ILE A 202 8.32 4.23 2.72
C ILE A 202 8.55 4.32 1.22
N VAL A 203 9.65 3.76 0.76
CA VAL A 203 9.99 3.68 -0.67
C VAL A 203 9.51 2.36 -1.28
N GLU A 204 9.56 2.25 -2.61
CA GLU A 204 9.22 1.00 -3.31
C GLU A 204 10.12 -0.16 -2.88
N VAL A 205 9.58 -1.38 -2.87
CA VAL A 205 10.27 -2.58 -2.35
C VAL A 205 11.65 -2.78 -2.96
N HIS A 206 11.79 -2.56 -4.27
CA HIS A 206 13.04 -2.77 -4.99
C HIS A 206 14.15 -1.79 -4.58
N ARG A 207 13.83 -0.69 -3.90
CA ARG A 207 14.82 0.28 -3.40
C ARG A 207 15.53 -0.22 -2.16
N TYR A 208 14.94 -1.12 -1.38
CA TYR A 208 15.62 -1.64 -0.18
C TYR A 208 16.70 -2.66 -0.58
N GLY A 209 17.88 -2.56 0.05
CA GLY A 209 19.00 -3.47 -0.17
C GLY A 209 19.81 -3.22 -1.45
N GLN A 210 19.53 -2.14 -2.19
CA GLN A 210 20.33 -1.71 -3.33
C GLN A 210 21.43 -0.74 -2.92
N SER A 211 22.49 -0.67 -3.73
CA SER A 211 23.44 0.44 -3.65
C SER A 211 22.80 1.68 -4.27
N HIS A 212 22.85 2.80 -3.57
CA HIS A 212 22.23 4.04 -4.01
C HIS A 212 23.26 5.04 -4.53
N SER A 213 22.94 5.65 -5.68
CA SER A 213 23.74 6.75 -6.21
C SER A 213 23.38 8.04 -5.46
N VAL A 214 24.31 9.01 -5.40
CA VAL A 214 24.02 10.35 -4.84
C VAL A 214 22.90 11.09 -5.59
N TRP A 215 22.58 10.67 -6.81
CA TRP A 215 21.50 11.21 -7.63
C TRP A 215 20.15 10.54 -7.38
N ASP A 216 20.10 9.49 -6.57
CA ASP A 216 18.84 8.86 -6.20
C ASP A 216 18.06 9.83 -5.32
N MET A 217 16.93 10.31 -5.84
CA MET A 217 16.12 11.35 -5.20
C MET A 217 15.22 10.83 -4.08
N ASN A 218 14.98 9.51 -4.02
CA ASN A 218 14.10 8.89 -3.02
C ASN A 218 14.67 7.54 -2.52
N PRO A 219 15.85 7.53 -1.87
CA PRO A 219 16.41 6.32 -1.30
C PRO A 219 15.73 5.99 0.05
N PRO A 220 15.95 4.79 0.62
CA PRO A 220 15.53 4.45 1.97
C PRO A 220 16.04 5.44 3.03
N LEU A 221 15.40 5.45 4.20
CA LEU A 221 15.65 6.44 5.25
C LEU A 221 17.08 6.38 5.78
N ALA A 222 17.63 5.18 5.93
CA ALA A 222 19.01 4.97 6.38
C ALA A 222 20.02 5.60 5.41
N GLU A 223 19.75 5.59 4.11
CA GLU A 223 20.60 6.23 3.10
C GLU A 223 20.48 7.76 3.14
N LEU A 224 19.27 8.30 3.35
CA LEU A 224 19.09 9.74 3.60
C LEU A 224 19.90 10.20 4.83
N VAL A 225 19.83 9.44 5.92
CA VAL A 225 20.60 9.71 7.15
C VAL A 225 22.09 9.60 6.91
N ARG A 226 22.56 8.57 6.19
CA ARG A 226 23.98 8.41 5.84
C ARG A 226 24.52 9.63 5.10
N ARG A 227 23.83 10.09 4.05
CA ARG A 227 24.21 11.29 3.28
C ARG A 227 24.27 12.53 4.17
N ARG A 228 23.29 12.67 5.07
CA ARG A 228 23.26 13.80 6.01
C ARG A 228 24.45 13.78 6.97
N ILE A 229 24.82 12.61 7.48
CA ILE A 229 26.01 12.43 8.33
C ILE A 229 27.28 12.81 7.55
N ASP A 230 27.43 12.33 6.32
CA ASP A 230 28.57 12.66 5.46
C ASP A 230 28.70 14.19 5.25
N GLU A 231 27.59 14.89 5.04
CA GLU A 231 27.55 16.36 4.93
C GLU A 231 28.03 17.05 6.21
N GLN A 232 27.56 16.57 7.37
CA GLN A 232 27.94 17.12 8.68
C GLN A 232 29.42 16.90 8.97
N ASP A 233 29.93 15.70 8.69
CA ASP A 233 31.33 15.35 8.88
C ASP A 233 32.24 16.16 7.95
N ALA A 234 31.85 16.33 6.68
CA ALA A 234 32.55 17.18 5.73
C ALA A 234 32.57 18.65 6.18
N HIS A 235 31.46 19.15 6.74
CA HIS A 235 31.39 20.50 7.30
C HIS A 235 32.34 20.67 8.49
N ILE A 236 32.32 19.74 9.45
CA ILE A 236 33.18 19.78 10.64
C ILE A 236 34.65 19.68 10.24
N ALA A 237 34.99 18.79 9.31
CA ALA A 237 36.35 18.67 8.79
C ALA A 237 36.81 19.97 8.11
N LYS A 238 35.93 20.64 7.34
CA LYS A 238 36.24 21.94 6.72
C LYS A 238 36.48 23.02 7.79
N VAL A 239 35.62 23.11 8.80
CA VAL A 239 35.78 24.05 9.91
C VAL A 239 37.10 23.80 10.64
N GLY A 240 37.41 22.55 11.01
CA GLY A 240 38.64 22.19 11.70
C GLY A 240 39.92 22.50 10.90
N ARG A 241 39.88 22.37 9.57
CA ARG A 241 40.98 22.80 8.69
C ARG A 241 41.15 24.33 8.67
N LEU A 242 40.04 25.08 8.63
CA LEU A 242 40.08 26.55 8.54
C LEU A 242 40.37 27.23 9.88
N SER A 243 40.03 26.61 11.00
CA SER A 243 40.26 27.16 12.35
C SER A 243 41.63 26.81 12.92
N GLY A 244 42.45 26.02 12.22
CA GLY A 244 43.76 25.56 12.70
C GLY A 244 43.71 24.48 13.78
N VAL A 245 42.51 24.05 14.21
CA VAL A 245 42.32 23.00 15.22
C VAL A 245 42.87 21.64 14.73
N ALA A 246 42.90 21.40 13.41
CA ALA A 246 43.49 20.20 12.82
C ALA A 246 45.00 20.33 12.47
N GLY A 247 45.58 21.53 12.59
CA GLY A 247 46.98 21.82 12.19
C GLY A 247 47.97 21.95 13.35
N GLY A 248 47.54 21.74 14.59
CA GLY A 248 48.41 21.78 15.77
C GLY A 248 49.08 20.44 16.06
N ARG A 249 50.08 20.08 15.26
CA ARG A 249 51.16 19.17 15.66
C ARG A 249 52.48 19.72 15.15
#